data_AF-A0A1Y4SVR4-F1
#
_entry.id   AF-A0A1Y4SVR4-F1
#
_cell.length_a   1.000
_cell.length_b   1.000
_cell.length_c   1.000
_cell.angle_alpha   90.00
_cell.angle_beta   90.00
_cell.angle_gamma   90.00
#
_symmetry.space_group_name_H-M   'P 1'
#
loop_
_entity.id
_entity.type
_entity.pdbx_description
1 polymer ?
#
loop_
_entity_poly.entity_id
_entity_poly.type
_entity_poly.pdbx_seq_one_letter_code
_entity_poly.pdbx_strand_id
1 'polypeptide(L)'
;MYRIYHTGLPKEQLKKIKNREYTHDEIEYLYQWIYRHYQAKQRAWIIAIIMVGVILIVVGLLGLLKVDEKIMLIYLGAMLVTTLMCVLICIYVKINMVNKDIKQFQKALSVGYPELYERIIS
;
A
#
# COMPACT_ATOMS: atom_id res chain seq x y z
N MET A 1 9.68 -22.04 1.70
CA MET A 1 9.72 -21.11 0.56
C MET A 1 8.85 -19.90 0.92
N TYR A 2 9.45 -18.78 1.35
CA TYR A 2 8.70 -17.57 1.72
C TYR A 2 8.07 -16.98 0.45
N ARG A 3 6.74 -16.93 0.37
CA ARG A 3 6.05 -16.24 -0.73
C ARG A 3 6.33 -14.75 -0.60
N ILE A 4 7.19 -14.25 -1.48
CA ILE A 4 7.56 -12.82 -1.60
C ILE A 4 6.36 -11.98 -2.10
N TYR A 5 5.27 -12.64 -2.53
CA TYR A 5 4.06 -12.00 -3.03
C TYR A 5 2.90 -12.17 -2.06
N HIS A 6 2.36 -11.03 -1.60
CA HIS A 6 1.07 -11.01 -0.91
C HIS A 6 -0.03 -11.40 -1.90
N THR A 7 -0.60 -12.59 -1.75
CA THR A 7 -1.61 -13.12 -2.68
C THR A 7 -2.94 -12.38 -2.62
N GLY A 8 -3.15 -11.54 -1.61
CA GLY A 8 -4.42 -10.90 -1.35
C GLY A 8 -5.38 -11.83 -0.62
N LEU A 9 -6.67 -11.50 -0.64
CA LEU A 9 -7.72 -12.36 -0.10
C LEU A 9 -7.82 -13.67 -0.90
N PRO A 10 -8.13 -14.81 -0.22
CA PRO A 10 -8.38 -16.08 -0.90
C PRO A 10 -9.45 -15.95 -1.99
N LYS A 11 -9.19 -16.52 -3.17
CA LYS A 11 -10.13 -16.47 -4.30
C LYS A 11 -11.50 -17.05 -3.96
N GLU A 12 -11.54 -18.10 -3.14
CA GLU A 12 -12.77 -18.71 -2.67
C GLU A 12 -13.60 -17.74 -1.82
N GLN A 13 -12.96 -17.04 -0.87
CA GLN A 13 -13.65 -16.02 -0.07
C GLN A 13 -14.22 -14.90 -0.96
N LEU A 14 -13.44 -14.42 -1.94
CA LEU A 14 -13.92 -13.41 -2.90
C LEU A 14 -15.10 -13.91 -3.74
N LYS A 15 -15.11 -15.19 -4.11
CA LYS A 15 -16.21 -15.81 -4.86
C LYS A 15 -17.48 -15.89 -4.01
N LYS A 16 -17.36 -16.35 -2.76
CA LYS A 16 -18.47 -16.41 -1.80
C LYS A 16 -19.10 -15.04 -1.56
N ILE A 17 -18.29 -13.99 -1.39
CA ILE A 17 -18.80 -12.61 -1.26
C ILE A 17 -19.59 -12.20 -2.51
N LYS A 18 -19.04 -12.43 -3.72
CA LYS A 18 -19.71 -12.07 -4.98
C LYS A 18 -21.03 -12.82 -5.19
N ASN A 19 -21.09 -14.07 -4.75
CA ASN A 19 -22.25 -14.94 -4.90
C ASN A 19 -23.32 -14.74 -3.82
N ARG A 20 -23.15 -13.75 -2.92
CA ARG A 20 -24.02 -13.51 -1.76
C ARG A 20 -24.13 -14.71 -0.80
N GLU A 21 -23.07 -15.50 -0.67
CA GLU A 21 -23.07 -16.70 0.18
C GLU A 21 -22.85 -16.40 1.68
N TYR A 22 -22.65 -15.13 2.04
CA TYR A 22 -22.54 -14.66 3.42
C TYR A 22 -23.78 -13.90 3.86
N THR A 23 -24.05 -13.83 5.15
CA THR A 23 -25.04 -12.90 5.71
C THR A 23 -24.46 -11.49 5.83
N HIS A 24 -25.32 -10.48 6.00
CA HIS A 24 -24.88 -9.10 6.21
C HIS A 24 -23.97 -8.98 7.44
N ASP A 25 -24.29 -9.67 8.53
CA ASP A 25 -23.49 -9.69 9.76
C ASP A 25 -22.10 -10.31 9.55
N GLU A 26 -22.02 -11.39 8.77
CA GLU A 26 -20.75 -12.03 8.43
C GLU A 26 -19.86 -11.13 7.57
N ILE A 27 -20.46 -10.39 6.63
CA ILE A 27 -19.76 -9.39 5.81
C ILE A 27 -19.23 -8.25 6.68
N GLU A 28 -20.01 -7.77 7.65
CA GLU A 28 -19.59 -6.71 8.55
C GLU A 28 -18.45 -7.16 9.47
N TYR A 29 -18.53 -8.37 10.03
CA TYR A 29 -17.42 -8.96 10.78
C TYR A 29 -16.15 -9.08 9.93
N LEU A 30 -16.28 -9.57 8.70
CA LEU A 30 -15.17 -9.72 7.76
C LEU A 30 -14.56 -8.36 7.41
N TYR A 31 -15.39 -7.33 7.18
CA TYR A 31 -14.92 -5.97 6.96
C TYR A 31 -14.13 -5.45 8.15
N GLN A 32 -14.63 -5.58 9.38
CA GLN A 32 -13.92 -5.12 10.57
C GLN A 32 -12.57 -5.83 10.76
N TRP A 33 -12.50 -7.12 10.43
CA TRP A 33 -11.25 -7.88 10.48
C TRP A 33 -10.25 -7.38 9.42
N ILE A 34 -10.69 -7.21 8.17
CA ILE A 34 -9.85 -6.71 7.07
C ILE A 34 -9.39 -5.27 7.37
N TYR A 35 -10.28 -4.43 7.87
CA TYR A 35 -10.01 -3.03 8.15
C TYR A 35 -8.98 -2.87 9.27
N ARG A 36 -9.06 -3.67 10.34
CA ARG A 36 -8.04 -3.69 11.41
C ARG A 36 -6.65 -4.06 10.87
N HIS A 37 -6.58 -5.09 10.01
CA HIS A 37 -5.32 -5.49 9.38
C HIS A 37 -4.80 -4.41 8.42
N TYR A 38 -5.69 -3.79 7.65
CA TYR A 38 -5.38 -2.66 6.79
C TYR A 38 -4.81 -1.48 7.59
N GLN A 39 -5.43 -1.11 8.70
CA GLN A 39 -4.97 -0.04 9.59
C GLN A 39 -3.57 -0.32 10.15
N ALA A 40 -3.30 -1.56 10.58
CA ALA A 40 -1.97 -1.96 11.03
C ALA A 40 -0.91 -1.83 9.91
N LYS A 41 -1.21 -2.37 8.72
CA LYS A 41 -0.35 -2.24 7.52
C LYS A 41 -0.14 -0.77 7.13
N GLN A 42 -1.19 0.06 7.25
CA GLN A 42 -1.14 1.46 6.91
C GLN A 42 -0.22 2.24 7.85
N ARG A 43 -0.31 2.00 9.17
CA ARG A 43 0.60 2.60 10.14
C ARG A 43 2.05 2.21 9.87
N ALA A 44 2.32 0.92 9.66
CA ALA A 44 3.66 0.44 9.32
C ALA A 44 4.20 1.07 8.02
N TRP A 45 3.36 1.23 7.00
CA TRP A 45 3.74 1.87 5.74
C TRP A 45 4.04 3.36 5.90
N ILE A 46 3.27 4.09 6.70
CA ILE A 46 3.55 5.51 7.02
C ILE A 46 4.92 5.62 7.68
N ILE A 47 5.20 4.79 8.68
CA ILE A 47 6.49 4.76 9.38
C ILE A 47 7.63 4.46 8.40
N ALA A 48 7.45 3.48 7.51
CA ALA A 48 8.44 3.13 6.49
C ALA A 48 8.74 4.31 5.53
N ILE A 49 7.71 5.02 5.05
CA ILE A 49 7.90 6.20 4.19
C ILE A 49 8.63 7.32 4.90
N ILE A 50 8.30 7.57 6.16
CA ILE A 50 9.01 8.58 6.97
C ILE A 50 10.49 8.22 7.06
N MET A 51 10.82 6.96 7.37
CA MET A 51 12.21 6.50 7.44
C MET A 51 12.95 6.65 6.10
N VAL A 52 12.33 6.24 4.99
CA VAL A 52 12.93 6.42 3.64
C VAL A 52 13.15 7.90 3.34
N GLY A 53 12.20 8.77 3.67
CA GLY A 53 12.33 10.21 3.51
C GLY A 53 13.49 10.78 4.31
N VAL A 54 13.62 10.41 5.59
CA VAL A 54 14.73 10.83 6.45
C VAL A 54 16.08 10.39 5.87
N ILE A 55 16.18 9.14 5.40
CA ILE A 55 17.42 8.62 4.79
C ILE A 55 17.77 9.42 3.53
N LEU A 56 16.81 9.67 2.64
CA LEU A 56 17.05 10.44 1.41
C LEU A 56 17.51 11.87 1.71
N ILE A 57 16.93 12.52 2.74
CA ILE A 57 17.34 13.85 3.18
C ILE A 57 18.78 13.81 3.72
N VAL A 58 19.09 12.87 4.62
CA VAL A 58 20.42 12.76 5.23
C VAL A 58 21.49 12.48 4.16
N VAL A 59 21.25 11.51 3.27
CA VAL A 59 22.17 11.19 2.17
C VAL A 59 22.30 12.38 1.22
N GLY A 60 21.18 13.04 0.89
CA GLY A 60 21.14 14.22 0.04
C GLY A 60 22.00 15.36 0.58
N LEU A 61 21.84 15.70 1.85
CA LEU A 61 22.62 16.76 2.52
C LEU A 61 24.09 16.40 2.65
N LEU A 62 24.41 15.16 3.04
CA LEU A 62 25.79 14.71 3.17
C LEU A 62 26.54 14.76 1.83
N GLY A 63 25.89 14.42 0.73
CA GLY A 63 26.50 14.56 -0.59
C GLY A 63 26.68 16.01 -1.01
N LEU A 64 25.71 16.90 -0.73
CA LEU A 64 25.86 18.34 -1.02
C LEU A 64 27.06 18.97 -0.30
N LEU A 65 27.39 18.50 0.91
CA LEU A 65 28.54 18.99 1.67
C LEU A 65 29.90 18.47 1.16
N LYS A 66 29.91 17.39 0.38
CA LYS A 66 31.15 16.67 -0.02
C LYS A 66 31.43 16.69 -1.52
N VAL A 67 30.44 17.02 -2.34
CA VAL A 67 30.53 16.96 -3.80
C VAL A 67 31.18 18.23 -4.33
N ASP A 68 32.22 18.06 -5.16
CA ASP A 68 32.85 19.16 -5.88
C ASP A 68 31.86 19.84 -6.85
N GLU A 69 31.97 21.16 -6.99
CA GLU A 69 31.08 21.95 -7.86
C GLU A 69 31.05 21.43 -9.31
N LYS A 70 32.18 20.92 -9.81
CA LYS A 70 32.32 20.39 -11.18
C LYS A 70 31.39 19.20 -11.47
N ILE A 71 31.00 18.46 -10.44
CA ILE A 71 30.15 17.26 -10.56
C ILE A 71 28.78 17.43 -9.86
N MET A 72 28.49 18.62 -9.32
CA MET A 72 27.25 18.91 -8.60
C MET A 72 25.98 18.65 -9.45
N LEU A 73 26.00 19.02 -10.73
CA LEU A 73 24.87 18.78 -11.64
C LEU A 73 24.57 17.27 -11.79
N ILE A 74 25.62 16.46 -11.93
CA ILE A 74 25.49 15.00 -12.06
C ILE A 74 24.96 14.40 -10.76
N TYR A 75 25.46 14.87 -9.62
CA TYR A 75 24.98 14.46 -8.31
C TYR A 75 23.49 14.77 -8.11
N LEU A 76 23.06 15.99 -8.41
CA LEU A 76 21.65 16.40 -8.32
C LEU A 76 20.75 15.55 -9.24
N GLY A 77 21.20 15.27 -10.46
CA GLY A 77 20.52 14.38 -11.39
C GLY A 77 20.36 12.96 -10.84
N ALA A 78 21.43 12.39 -10.28
CA ALA A 78 21.41 11.06 -9.67
C ALA A 78 20.49 11.00 -8.43
N MET A 79 20.49 12.05 -7.60
CA MET A 79 19.59 12.17 -6.46
C MET A 79 18.13 12.25 -6.88
N LEU A 80 17.83 12.99 -7.94
CA LEU A 80 16.48 13.11 -8.49
C LEU A 80 15.97 11.76 -9.02
N VAL A 81 16.77 11.05 -9.81
CA VAL A 81 16.42 9.72 -10.32
C VAL A 81 16.22 8.73 -9.17
N THR A 82 17.13 8.73 -8.19
CA THR A 82 17.03 7.85 -7.02
C THR A 82 15.74 8.11 -6.24
N THR A 83 15.43 9.39 -5.97
CA THR A 83 14.21 9.80 -5.27
C THR A 83 12.96 9.35 -6.04
N LEU A 84 12.93 9.56 -7.35
CA LEU A 84 11.83 9.10 -8.22
C LEU A 84 11.63 7.58 -8.13
N MET A 85 12.71 6.81 -8.19
CA MET A 85 12.65 5.35 -8.07
C MET A 85 12.13 4.92 -6.69
N CYS A 86 12.59 5.55 -5.61
CA CYS A 86 12.06 5.29 -4.27
C CYS A 86 10.55 5.57 -4.17
N VAL A 87 10.09 6.69 -4.75
CA VAL A 87 8.66 7.04 -4.79
C VAL A 87 7.85 5.98 -5.53
N LEU A 88 8.32 5.54 -6.71
CA LEU A 88 7.65 4.49 -7.49
C LEU A 88 7.56 3.17 -6.71
N ILE A 89 8.63 2.78 -6.02
CA ILE A 89 8.65 1.59 -5.15
C ILE A 89 7.63 1.74 -4.01
N CYS A 90 7.61 2.90 -3.33
CA CYS A 90 6.66 3.17 -2.26
C CYS A 90 5.20 3.10 -2.73
N ILE A 91 4.90 3.63 -3.92
CA ILE A 91 3.58 3.53 -4.55
C ILE A 91 3.24 2.08 -4.87
N TYR A 92 4.18 1.33 -5.45
CA TYR A 92 3.98 -0.08 -5.75
C TYR A 92 3.65 -0.89 -4.48
N VAL A 93 4.42 -0.70 -3.41
CA VAL A 93 4.18 -1.36 -2.11
C VAL A 93 2.83 -0.94 -1.53
N LYS A 94 2.49 0.36 -1.58
CA LYS A 94 1.19 0.86 -1.11
C LYS A 94 0.02 0.17 -1.81
N ILE A 95 0.08 0.07 -3.13
CA ILE A 95 -1.01 -0.53 -3.93
C ILE A 95 -1.08 -2.04 -3.70
N ASN A 96 0.06 -2.74 -3.76
CA ASN A 96 0.09 -4.20 -3.83
C ASN A 96 0.19 -4.91 -2.48
N MET A 97 0.68 -4.26 -1.43
CA MET A 97 0.85 -4.89 -0.12
C MET A 97 -0.10 -4.32 0.94
N VAL A 98 -0.31 -3.00 0.93
CA VAL A 98 -1.14 -2.32 1.93
C VAL A 98 -2.60 -2.31 1.51
N ASN A 99 -2.89 -1.84 0.29
CA ASN A 99 -4.26 -1.62 -0.18
C ASN A 99 -4.90 -2.85 -0.82
N LYS A 100 -4.13 -3.91 -1.11
CA LYS A 100 -4.60 -5.02 -1.95
C LYS A 100 -5.80 -5.75 -1.38
N ASP A 101 -5.77 -6.09 -0.10
CA ASP A 101 -6.84 -6.84 0.56
C ASP A 101 -8.14 -6.05 0.58
N ILE A 102 -8.07 -4.78 1.02
CA ILE A 102 -9.25 -3.93 1.13
C ILE A 102 -9.84 -3.59 -0.23
N LYS A 103 -9.01 -3.36 -1.26
CA LYS A 103 -9.49 -3.14 -2.64
C LYS A 103 -10.15 -4.38 -3.22
N GLN A 104 -9.59 -5.57 -2.97
CA GLN A 104 -10.18 -6.82 -3.44
C GLN A 104 -11.52 -7.09 -2.75
N PHE A 105 -11.60 -6.84 -1.44
CA PHE A 105 -12.83 -6.94 -0.66
C PHE A 105 -13.90 -5.97 -1.18
N GLN A 106 -13.59 -4.68 -1.29
CA GLN A 106 -14.49 -3.65 -1.80
C GLN A 106 -15.02 -3.99 -3.20
N LYS A 107 -14.15 -4.48 -4.09
CA LYS A 107 -14.55 -4.91 -5.44
C LYS A 107 -15.45 -6.16 -5.44
N ALA A 108 -15.27 -7.06 -4.48
CA ALA A 108 -16.17 -8.21 -4.34
C ALA A 108 -17.52 -7.75 -3.75
N LEU A 109 -17.48 -6.85 -2.78
CA LEU A 109 -18.65 -6.27 -2.12
C LEU A 109 -19.51 -5.45 -3.09
N SER A 110 -18.90 -4.64 -3.97
CA SER A 110 -19.65 -3.85 -4.97
C SER A 110 -20.45 -4.71 -5.95
N VAL A 111 -20.09 -5.98 -6.11
CA VAL A 111 -20.79 -6.94 -6.97
C VAL A 111 -21.83 -7.73 -6.18
N GLY A 112 -21.44 -8.26 -5.02
CA GLY A 112 -22.30 -9.10 -4.19
C GLY A 112 -23.34 -8.28 -3.41
N TYR A 113 -22.92 -7.23 -2.73
CA TYR A 113 -23.76 -6.44 -1.82
C TYR A 113 -23.58 -4.94 -2.08
N PRO A 114 -24.06 -4.41 -3.22
CA PRO A 114 -23.98 -2.98 -3.53
C PRO A 114 -24.58 -2.10 -2.42
N GLU A 115 -25.64 -2.57 -1.76
CA GLU A 115 -26.29 -1.86 -0.65
C GLU A 115 -25.37 -1.67 0.58
N LEU A 116 -24.52 -2.66 0.86
CA LEU A 116 -23.52 -2.59 1.94
C LEU A 116 -22.30 -1.79 1.49
N TYR A 117 -21.92 -1.90 0.21
CA TYR A 117 -20.81 -1.15 -0.36
C TYR A 117 -21.01 0.35 -0.22
N GLU A 118 -22.20 0.87 -0.53
CA GLU A 118 -22.52 2.29 -0.39
C GLU A 118 -22.43 2.77 1.06
N ARG A 119 -22.98 1.99 2.00
CA ARG A 119 -22.96 2.35 3.43
C ARG A 119 -21.55 2.28 4.06
N ILE A 120 -20.70 1.37 3.60
CA ILE A 120 -19.37 1.13 4.18
C ILE A 120 -18.31 2.09 3.60
N ILE A 121 -18.58 2.68 2.43
CA ILE A 121 -17.62 3.54 1.71
C ILE A 121 -18.03 5.02 1.70
N SER A 122 -19.29 5.36 1.98
CA SER A 122 -19.70 6.75 2.25
C SER A 122 -19.07 7.29 3.52
#